data_AF-A0A964BNM0-F1
#
_entry.id   AF-A0A964BNM0-F1
#
_cell.length_a   1.000
_cell.length_b   1.000
_cell.length_c   1.000
_cell.angle_alpha   90.00
_cell.angle_beta   90.00
_cell.angle_gamma   90.00
#
_symmetry.space_group_name_H-M   'P 1'
#
loop_
_entity.id
_entity.type
_entity.pdbx_description
1 polymer ?
#
loop_
_entity_poly.entity_id
_entity_poly.type
_entity_poly.pdbx_seq_one_letter_code
_entity_poly.pdbx_strand_id
1 'polypeptide(L)'
;MASRKSTTSSNSEKENKEKALGLVLKQIERNFGKGAIMRLGDATQMKVETIPSGALTLDVALGGGLPKGRIIEIYGPESSGKTTLALHAIAETQKMGGVAAFVDAEHALDPTYAGALGVDIENLLVAQPDNGESGLEIVDQLVRSAAVDLVVIDSVAALTPRAEIEGEMGDNQVGLQARLMSKALRKIAGNIGKSGSTVIFLNQLRQKIGITYGSPEVTTGGNALKFYCSVRLDIRRVQTLKKGNEGMYGIRAKVKVAKNKVAPPFRVAEFDIIFGHGISNVGCLLDLAEDADIVVRKGAWYSYNGDNIGQGRDNTINYLLETPELAAEIEKLVKEKLNEGATVSANSVAPEAMIPDENDENIEDYEP
;
A
#
# COMPACT_ATOMS: atom_id res chain seq x y z
N MET A 1 46.09 38.58 34.94
CA MET A 1 46.01 37.10 34.76
C MET A 1 44.55 36.69 34.67
N ALA A 2 44.28 35.55 34.03
CA ALA A 2 42.98 34.88 33.85
C ALA A 2 42.14 35.26 32.60
N SER A 3 42.43 34.60 31.48
CA SER A 3 41.42 34.12 30.51
C SER A 3 42.10 33.28 29.41
N ARG A 4 42.41 32.00 29.68
CA ARG A 4 42.85 31.07 28.60
C ARG A 4 42.75 29.56 28.90
N LYS A 5 41.93 29.11 29.86
CA LYS A 5 41.94 27.70 30.30
C LYS A 5 40.66 26.88 30.09
N SER A 6 39.60 27.42 29.46
CA SER A 6 38.31 26.71 29.34
C SER A 6 38.08 25.96 28.02
N THR A 7 38.93 26.13 27.00
CA THR A 7 38.66 25.59 25.65
C THR A 7 39.28 24.21 25.40
N THR A 8 40.26 23.78 26.19
CA THR A 8 41.00 22.52 25.95
C THR A 8 40.34 21.29 26.59
N SER A 9 39.61 21.45 27.71
CA SER A 9 38.99 20.32 28.43
C SER A 9 37.72 19.78 27.75
N SER A 10 36.96 20.64 27.07
CA SER A 10 35.72 20.26 26.38
C SER A 10 35.97 19.39 25.14
N ASN A 11 37.11 19.57 24.47
CA ASN A 11 37.47 18.78 23.29
C ASN A 11 37.91 17.35 23.66
N SER A 12 38.67 17.20 24.75
CA SER A 12 39.08 15.88 25.26
C SER A 12 37.90 15.06 25.78
N GLU A 13 36.91 15.70 26.41
CA GLU A 13 35.69 15.01 26.85
C GLU A 13 34.81 14.56 25.68
N LYS A 14 34.75 15.36 24.62
CA LYS A 14 34.01 15.01 23.40
C LYS A 14 34.67 13.84 22.67
N GLU A 15 36.00 13.84 22.52
CA GLU A 15 36.75 12.71 21.95
C GLU A 15 36.58 11.42 22.77
N ASN A 16 36.58 11.52 24.11
CA ASN A 16 36.38 10.35 24.97
C ASN A 16 34.95 9.80 24.85
N LYS A 17 33.94 10.67 24.76
CA LYS A 17 32.55 10.26 24.49
C LYS A 17 32.40 9.62 23.11
N GLU A 18 33.05 10.15 22.07
CA GLU A 18 33.02 9.57 20.73
C GLU A 18 33.73 8.21 20.65
N LYS A 19 34.86 8.03 21.34
CA LYS A 19 35.53 6.73 21.44
C LYS A 19 34.67 5.70 22.18
N ALA A 20 34.08 6.07 23.32
CA ALA A 20 33.18 5.20 24.07
C ALA A 20 31.94 4.82 23.24
N LEU A 21 31.35 5.79 22.54
CA LEU A 21 30.23 5.57 21.62
C LEU A 21 30.63 4.61 20.50
N GLY A 22 31.80 4.78 19.89
CA GLY A 22 32.31 3.90 18.84
C GLY A 22 32.49 2.45 19.30
N LEU A 23 32.95 2.22 20.53
CA LEU A 23 33.05 0.89 21.12
C LEU A 23 31.68 0.26 21.35
N VAL A 24 30.72 1.03 21.87
CA VAL A 24 29.33 0.56 22.07
C VAL A 24 28.68 0.21 20.74
N LEU A 25 28.83 1.05 19.71
CA LEU A 25 28.30 0.77 18.37
C LEU A 25 28.88 -0.52 17.79
N LYS A 26 30.20 -0.71 17.87
CA LYS A 26 30.86 -1.96 17.42
C LYS A 26 30.40 -3.18 18.20
N GLN A 27 30.19 -3.04 19.51
CA GLN A 27 29.69 -4.13 20.35
C GLN A 27 28.25 -4.50 19.99
N ILE A 28 27.41 -3.51 19.71
CA ILE A 28 26.03 -3.73 19.24
C ILE A 28 26.05 -4.42 17.87
N GLU A 29 26.85 -3.96 16.90
CA GLU A 29 26.96 -4.64 15.60
C GLU A 29 27.50 -6.07 15.71
N ARG A 30 28.44 -6.34 16.62
CA ARG A 30 28.98 -7.69 16.85
C ARG A 30 27.93 -8.63 17.44
N ASN A 31 27.08 -8.12 18.34
CA ASN A 31 26.09 -8.93 19.04
C ASN A 31 24.79 -9.11 18.24
N PHE A 32 24.40 -8.11 17.44
CA PHE A 32 23.10 -8.06 16.77
C PHE A 32 23.16 -8.03 15.24
N GLY A 33 24.36 -8.02 14.66
CA GLY A 33 24.60 -8.04 13.21
C GLY A 33 24.93 -6.66 12.63
N LYS A 34 25.54 -6.65 11.43
CA LYS A 34 25.79 -5.41 10.68
C LYS A 34 24.48 -4.68 10.41
N GLY A 35 24.45 -3.38 10.66
CA GLY A 35 23.25 -2.55 10.47
C GLY A 35 22.26 -2.57 11.65
N ALA A 36 22.56 -3.27 12.75
CA ALA A 36 21.73 -3.24 13.96
C ALA A 36 21.63 -1.85 14.61
N ILE A 37 22.61 -0.98 14.37
CA ILE A 37 22.59 0.42 14.81
C ILE A 37 23.38 1.27 13.81
N MET A 38 22.78 2.37 13.34
CA MET A 38 23.40 3.27 12.35
C MET A 38 23.04 4.73 12.70
N ARG A 39 23.88 5.68 12.29
CA ARG A 39 23.51 7.10 12.41
C ARG A 39 22.51 7.44 11.31
N LEU A 40 21.44 8.16 11.65
CA LEU A 40 20.39 8.53 10.70
C LEU A 40 20.93 9.36 9.51
N GLY A 41 21.96 10.18 9.75
CA GLY A 41 22.64 10.96 8.70
C GLY A 41 23.44 10.09 7.71
N ASP A 42 23.92 8.92 8.14
CA ASP A 42 24.60 7.94 7.28
C ASP A 42 23.57 7.08 6.49
N ALA A 43 22.29 7.15 6.87
CA ALA A 43 21.16 6.47 6.22
C ALA A 43 20.47 7.32 5.14
N THR A 44 21.05 8.48 4.77
CA THR A 44 20.49 9.49 3.85
C THR A 44 20.28 9.03 2.40
N GLN A 45 20.56 7.76 2.07
CA GLN A 45 20.29 7.16 0.76
C GLN A 45 19.43 5.90 0.78
N MET A 46 18.75 5.56 1.87
CA MET A 46 17.74 4.50 1.80
C MET A 46 16.45 5.04 1.16
N LYS A 47 16.48 5.30 -0.16
CA LYS A 47 15.25 5.29 -0.96
C LYS A 47 14.64 3.91 -0.73
N VAL A 48 13.47 3.87 -0.10
CA VAL A 48 12.75 2.61 0.09
C VAL A 48 12.43 2.07 -1.29
N GLU A 49 12.94 0.89 -1.62
CA GLU A 49 12.61 0.23 -2.88
C GLU A 49 11.10 0.02 -2.97
N THR A 50 10.54 0.13 -4.18
CA THR A 50 9.11 -0.01 -4.42
C THR A 50 8.80 -1.06 -5.47
N ILE A 51 7.61 -1.65 -5.37
CA ILE A 51 6.98 -2.51 -6.37
C ILE A 51 5.90 -1.66 -7.05
N PRO A 52 5.84 -1.61 -8.39
CA PRO A 52 4.74 -0.96 -9.08
C PRO A 52 3.39 -1.54 -8.66
N SER A 53 2.39 -0.70 -8.41
CA SER A 53 1.06 -1.17 -8.02
C SER A 53 0.25 -1.69 -9.20
N GLY A 54 0.77 -1.55 -10.43
CA GLY A 54 0.04 -1.75 -11.69
C GLY A 54 -0.99 -0.66 -11.99
N ALA A 55 -0.90 0.48 -11.30
CA ALA A 55 -1.71 1.66 -11.55
C ALA A 55 -0.82 2.91 -11.45
N LEU A 56 -0.43 3.47 -12.59
CA LEU A 56 0.56 4.55 -12.63
C LEU A 56 0.17 5.78 -11.78
N THR A 57 -1.11 6.15 -11.74
CA THR A 57 -1.61 7.24 -10.88
C THR A 57 -1.42 6.94 -9.39
N LEU A 58 -1.58 5.68 -8.97
CA LEU A 58 -1.35 5.25 -7.60
C LEU A 58 0.13 5.21 -7.25
N ASP A 59 0.99 4.78 -8.16
CA ASP A 59 2.45 4.81 -7.95
C ASP A 59 2.94 6.23 -7.69
N VAL A 60 2.44 7.22 -8.46
CA VAL A 60 2.72 8.65 -8.23
C VAL A 60 2.18 9.11 -6.86
N ALA A 61 0.96 8.72 -6.50
CA ALA A 61 0.38 9.06 -5.20
C ALA A 61 1.14 8.43 -4.02
N LEU A 62 1.78 7.28 -4.22
CA LEU A 62 2.60 6.60 -3.23
C LEU A 62 4.05 7.13 -3.15
N GLY A 63 4.47 7.91 -4.14
CA GLY A 63 5.86 8.40 -4.25
C GLY A 63 6.81 7.38 -4.88
N GLY A 64 6.30 6.51 -5.74
CA GLY A 64 7.09 5.53 -6.51
C GLY A 64 6.54 4.10 -6.51
N GLY A 65 5.43 3.84 -5.80
CA GLY A 65 4.78 2.53 -5.73
C GLY A 65 4.72 1.94 -4.33
N LEU A 66 4.40 0.64 -4.25
CA LEU A 66 4.21 -0.09 -3.00
C LEU A 66 5.57 -0.35 -2.33
N PRO A 67 5.83 0.10 -1.09
CA PRO A 67 7.14 -0.06 -0.48
C PRO A 67 7.50 -1.53 -0.20
N LYS A 68 8.70 -1.94 -0.62
CA LYS A 68 9.31 -3.23 -0.31
C LYS A 68 9.58 -3.37 1.18
N GLY A 69 9.50 -4.60 1.70
CA GLY A 69 9.81 -4.89 3.09
C GLY A 69 8.87 -4.20 4.07
N ARG A 70 7.58 -4.05 3.73
CA ARG A 70 6.58 -3.39 4.58
C ARG A 70 5.23 -4.12 4.57
N ILE A 71 4.43 -3.80 5.58
CA ILE A 71 3.01 -4.20 5.66
C ILE A 71 2.16 -3.09 5.04
N ILE A 72 1.23 -3.47 4.17
CA ILE A 72 0.29 -2.61 3.46
C ILE A 72 -1.13 -3.13 3.74
N GLU A 73 -2.08 -2.24 3.98
CA GLU A 73 -3.50 -2.60 4.04
C GLU A 73 -4.24 -1.91 2.89
N ILE A 74 -5.04 -2.68 2.15
CA ILE A 74 -5.96 -2.18 1.13
C ILE A 74 -7.36 -2.51 1.60
N TYR A 75 -8.15 -1.48 1.90
CA TYR A 75 -9.49 -1.65 2.45
C TYR A 75 -10.50 -0.81 1.69
N GLY A 76 -11.76 -1.23 1.75
CA GLY A 76 -12.83 -0.55 1.04
C GLY A 76 -14.08 -1.41 0.91
N PRO A 77 -15.17 -0.85 0.36
CA PRO A 77 -16.41 -1.58 0.12
C PRO A 77 -16.22 -2.82 -0.76
N GLU A 78 -17.19 -3.71 -0.78
CA GLU A 78 -17.25 -4.79 -1.76
C GLU A 78 -17.25 -4.22 -3.19
N SER A 79 -16.70 -4.98 -4.14
CA SER A 79 -16.63 -4.58 -5.56
C SER A 79 -15.93 -3.23 -5.82
N SER A 80 -15.10 -2.75 -4.89
CA SER A 80 -14.30 -1.51 -5.06
C SER A 80 -13.02 -1.70 -5.87
N GLY A 81 -12.59 -2.96 -6.08
CA GLY A 81 -11.37 -3.29 -6.82
C GLY A 81 -10.16 -3.70 -5.95
N LYS A 82 -10.35 -4.00 -4.65
CA LYS A 82 -9.28 -4.47 -3.73
C LYS A 82 -8.46 -5.62 -4.31
N THR A 83 -9.13 -6.73 -4.64
CA THR A 83 -8.48 -7.93 -5.17
C THR A 83 -7.87 -7.66 -6.54
N THR A 84 -8.53 -6.90 -7.42
CA THR A 84 -7.96 -6.46 -8.71
C THR A 84 -6.63 -5.72 -8.52
N LEU A 85 -6.57 -4.74 -7.62
CA LEU A 85 -5.35 -4.00 -7.34
C LEU A 85 -4.25 -4.91 -6.77
N ALA A 86 -4.61 -5.87 -5.93
CA ALA A 86 -3.67 -6.85 -5.39
C ALA A 86 -3.11 -7.80 -6.46
N LEU A 87 -3.95 -8.26 -7.39
CA LEU A 87 -3.54 -9.08 -8.51
C LEU A 87 -2.62 -8.33 -9.47
N HIS A 88 -2.84 -7.02 -9.68
CA HIS A 88 -1.89 -6.19 -10.40
C HIS A 88 -0.53 -6.07 -9.68
N ALA A 89 -0.53 -5.88 -8.36
CA ALA A 89 0.73 -5.87 -7.59
C ALA A 89 1.49 -7.21 -7.70
N ILE A 90 0.76 -8.33 -7.74
CA ILE A 90 1.32 -9.66 -8.00
C ILE A 90 1.92 -9.75 -9.40
N ALA A 91 1.15 -9.36 -10.42
CA ALA A 91 1.61 -9.39 -11.81
C ALA A 91 2.88 -8.54 -12.01
N GLU A 92 2.93 -7.33 -11.43
CA GLU A 92 4.12 -6.48 -11.48
C GLU A 92 5.31 -7.07 -10.72
N THR A 93 5.07 -7.72 -9.58
CA THR A 93 6.13 -8.44 -8.85
C THR A 93 6.72 -9.56 -9.69
N GLN A 94 5.88 -10.38 -10.35
CA GLN A 94 6.30 -11.48 -11.20
C GLN A 94 7.03 -10.98 -12.45
N LYS A 95 6.57 -9.89 -13.08
CA LYS A 95 7.26 -9.25 -14.23
C LYS A 95 8.68 -8.79 -13.87
N MET A 96 8.90 -8.37 -12.62
CA MET A 96 10.22 -8.01 -12.10
C MET A 96 11.09 -9.23 -11.74
N GLY A 97 10.60 -10.46 -11.99
CA GLY A 97 11.27 -11.71 -11.66
C GLY A 97 11.15 -12.11 -10.19
N GLY A 98 10.27 -11.45 -9.43
CA GLY A 98 10.01 -11.76 -8.03
C GLY A 98 9.00 -12.88 -7.83
N VAL A 99 8.99 -13.47 -6.65
CA VAL A 99 8.05 -14.54 -6.27
C VAL A 99 6.89 -13.95 -5.49
N ALA A 100 5.67 -14.30 -5.88
CA ALA A 100 4.45 -13.85 -5.22
C ALA A 100 3.66 -15.03 -4.61
N ALA A 101 2.98 -14.75 -3.50
CA ALA A 101 2.06 -15.68 -2.86
C ALA A 101 0.71 -15.03 -2.56
N PHE A 102 -0.36 -15.80 -2.66
CA PHE A 102 -1.73 -15.41 -2.37
C PHE A 102 -2.35 -16.36 -1.34
N VAL A 103 -2.72 -15.82 -0.19
CA VAL A 103 -3.43 -16.52 0.88
C VAL A 103 -4.92 -16.17 0.75
N ASP A 104 -5.66 -17.07 0.12
CA ASP A 104 -7.08 -16.94 -0.20
C ASP A 104 -7.93 -17.51 0.94
N ALA A 105 -8.16 -16.69 1.97
CA ALA A 105 -9.05 -17.00 3.07
C ALA A 105 -10.54 -16.84 2.70
N GLU A 106 -10.87 -16.04 1.67
CA GLU A 106 -12.24 -15.92 1.16
C GLU A 106 -12.65 -17.06 0.22
N HIS A 107 -11.71 -17.91 -0.21
CA HIS A 107 -11.92 -18.99 -1.19
C HIS A 107 -12.56 -18.49 -2.50
N ALA A 108 -12.17 -17.30 -2.93
CA ALA A 108 -12.83 -16.55 -4.01
C ALA A 108 -11.89 -16.18 -5.17
N LEU A 109 -10.64 -16.63 -5.15
CA LEU A 109 -9.69 -16.35 -6.23
C LEU A 109 -10.09 -17.07 -7.53
N ASP A 110 -10.28 -16.32 -8.61
CA ASP A 110 -10.49 -16.84 -9.97
C ASP A 110 -9.16 -16.84 -10.75
N PRO A 111 -8.58 -18.02 -11.06
CA PRO A 111 -7.35 -18.12 -11.84
C PRO A 111 -7.48 -17.56 -13.26
N THR A 112 -8.66 -17.64 -13.87
CA THR A 112 -8.91 -17.13 -15.23
C THR A 112 -8.82 -15.61 -15.25
N TYR A 113 -9.48 -14.97 -14.28
CA TYR A 113 -9.41 -13.54 -14.11
C TYR A 113 -7.99 -13.08 -13.75
N ALA A 114 -7.32 -13.75 -12.81
CA ALA A 114 -5.94 -13.43 -12.45
C ALA A 114 -4.99 -13.52 -13.67
N GLY A 115 -5.13 -14.56 -14.51
CA GLY A 115 -4.34 -14.71 -15.73
C GLY A 115 -4.61 -13.58 -16.73
N ALA A 116 -5.86 -13.15 -16.88
CA ALA A 116 -6.22 -12.02 -17.74
C ALA A 116 -5.61 -10.68 -17.26
N LEU A 117 -5.32 -10.56 -15.96
CA LEU A 117 -4.65 -9.40 -15.35
C LEU A 117 -3.12 -9.47 -15.47
N GLY A 118 -2.58 -10.54 -16.10
CA GLY A 118 -1.15 -10.73 -16.31
C GLY A 118 -0.44 -11.43 -15.17
N VAL A 119 -1.17 -12.07 -14.26
CA VAL A 119 -0.57 -12.95 -13.23
C VAL A 119 -0.10 -14.23 -13.90
N ASP A 120 1.14 -14.63 -13.61
CA ASP A 120 1.66 -15.94 -13.95
C ASP A 120 1.08 -16.97 -12.98
N ILE A 121 0.05 -17.69 -13.45
CA ILE A 121 -0.71 -18.67 -12.67
C ILE A 121 0.13 -19.91 -12.33
N GLU A 122 1.09 -20.29 -13.19
CA GLU A 122 1.90 -21.48 -12.96
C GLU A 122 2.88 -21.27 -11.80
N ASN A 123 3.38 -20.05 -11.64
CA ASN A 123 4.36 -19.69 -10.62
C ASN A 123 3.78 -18.96 -9.40
N LEU A 124 2.47 -18.69 -9.36
CA LEU A 124 1.83 -18.09 -8.20
C LEU A 124 1.65 -19.13 -7.08
N LEU A 125 2.24 -18.87 -5.91
CA LEU A 125 1.99 -19.70 -4.73
C LEU A 125 0.61 -19.38 -4.16
N VAL A 126 -0.29 -20.36 -4.07
CA VAL A 126 -1.64 -20.17 -3.49
C VAL A 126 -1.80 -21.03 -2.24
N ALA A 127 -2.33 -20.44 -1.18
CA ALA A 127 -2.70 -21.13 0.04
C ALA A 127 -4.15 -20.82 0.41
N GLN A 128 -4.91 -21.86 0.76
CA GLN A 128 -6.31 -21.77 1.20
C GLN A 128 -6.40 -22.34 2.62
N PRO A 129 -6.23 -21.49 3.66
CA PRO A 129 -6.17 -21.97 5.04
C PRO A 129 -7.56 -22.26 5.61
N ASP A 130 -7.65 -23.28 6.47
CA ASP A 130 -8.91 -23.64 7.16
C ASP A 130 -9.29 -22.65 8.27
N ASN A 131 -8.32 -21.91 8.82
CA ASN A 131 -8.52 -20.96 9.91
C ASN A 131 -7.48 -19.82 9.88
N GLY A 132 -7.78 -18.76 10.63
CA GLY A 132 -6.96 -17.56 10.71
C GLY A 132 -5.55 -17.81 11.26
N GLU A 133 -5.40 -18.69 12.25
CA GLU A 133 -4.08 -19.07 12.79
C GLU A 133 -3.20 -19.68 11.71
N SER A 134 -3.73 -20.67 10.98
CA SER A 134 -3.03 -21.35 9.89
C SER A 134 -2.64 -20.36 8.79
N GLY A 135 -3.58 -19.51 8.35
CA GLY A 135 -3.33 -18.51 7.32
C GLY A 135 -2.20 -17.56 7.71
N LEU A 136 -2.21 -17.03 8.94
CA LEU A 136 -1.17 -16.11 9.42
C LEU A 136 0.17 -16.81 9.69
N GLU A 137 0.17 -18.10 10.02
CA GLU A 137 1.39 -18.89 10.19
C GLU A 137 2.06 -19.20 8.84
N ILE A 138 1.27 -19.49 7.80
CA ILE A 138 1.75 -19.60 6.41
C ILE A 138 2.42 -18.29 5.99
N VAL A 139 1.78 -17.14 6.22
CA VAL A 139 2.38 -15.82 5.93
C VAL A 139 3.70 -15.63 6.68
N ASP A 140 3.76 -15.94 7.98
CA ASP A 140 4.99 -15.83 8.78
C ASP A 140 6.13 -16.70 8.21
N GLN A 141 5.82 -17.92 7.76
CA GLN A 141 6.79 -18.84 7.16
C GLN A 141 7.28 -18.35 5.80
N LEU A 142 6.38 -17.91 4.93
CA LEU A 142 6.73 -17.36 3.61
C LEU A 142 7.64 -16.15 3.75
N VAL A 143 7.30 -15.19 4.62
CA VAL A 143 8.13 -14.01 4.89
C VAL A 143 9.49 -14.42 5.47
N ARG A 144 9.51 -15.35 6.45
CA ARG A 144 10.75 -15.82 7.08
C ARG A 144 11.70 -16.51 6.10
N SER A 145 11.17 -17.15 5.06
CA SER A 145 11.97 -17.85 4.06
C SER A 145 12.87 -16.90 3.25
N ALA A 146 12.50 -15.62 3.15
CA ALA A 146 13.10 -14.64 2.24
C ALA A 146 13.11 -15.06 0.75
N ALA A 147 12.33 -16.09 0.40
CA ALA A 147 12.17 -16.56 -0.98
C ALA A 147 10.94 -15.94 -1.67
N VAL A 148 10.12 -15.18 -0.95
CA VAL A 148 8.89 -14.55 -1.47
C VAL A 148 9.00 -13.04 -1.34
N ASP A 149 8.83 -12.33 -2.45
CA ASP A 149 8.90 -10.87 -2.52
C ASP A 149 7.59 -10.21 -2.10
N LEU A 150 6.44 -10.81 -2.45
CA LEU A 150 5.11 -10.28 -2.16
C LEU A 150 4.16 -11.38 -1.63
N VAL A 151 3.50 -11.11 -0.51
CA VAL A 151 2.43 -11.96 0.03
C VAL A 151 1.15 -11.14 0.12
N VAL A 152 0.08 -11.61 -0.51
CA VAL A 152 -1.27 -11.03 -0.41
C VAL A 152 -2.15 -11.93 0.46
N ILE A 153 -2.95 -11.34 1.35
CA ILE A 153 -3.95 -12.04 2.15
C ILE A 153 -5.34 -11.48 1.79
N ASP A 154 -6.22 -12.32 1.25
CA ASP A 154 -7.61 -11.98 0.91
C ASP A 154 -8.58 -12.87 1.70
N SER A 155 -9.19 -12.41 2.80
CA SER A 155 -9.06 -11.10 3.43
C SER A 155 -8.97 -11.23 4.95
N VAL A 156 -8.61 -10.14 5.64
CA VAL A 156 -8.55 -10.11 7.11
C VAL A 156 -9.88 -10.51 7.74
N ALA A 157 -11.01 -10.15 7.13
CA ALA A 157 -12.32 -10.50 7.64
C ALA A 157 -12.57 -12.01 7.68
N ALA A 158 -11.94 -12.76 6.78
CA ALA A 158 -12.06 -14.22 6.67
C ALA A 158 -11.01 -14.98 7.48
N LEU A 159 -10.08 -14.30 8.17
CA LEU A 159 -9.15 -14.93 9.10
C LEU A 159 -9.85 -15.27 10.42
N THR A 160 -10.79 -16.21 10.36
CA THR A 160 -11.62 -16.64 11.48
C THR A 160 -10.80 -17.54 12.42
N PRO A 161 -10.67 -17.22 13.71
CA PRO A 161 -9.94 -18.06 14.65
C PRO A 161 -10.52 -19.48 14.76
N ARG A 162 -9.67 -20.49 14.99
CA ARG A 162 -10.12 -21.88 15.07
C ARG A 162 -11.22 -22.11 16.10
N ALA A 163 -11.11 -21.47 17.28
CA ALA A 163 -12.12 -21.59 18.32
C ALA A 163 -13.49 -21.04 17.92
N GLU A 164 -13.54 -20.08 16.99
CA GLU A 164 -14.80 -19.52 16.47
C GLU A 164 -15.43 -20.46 15.44
N ILE A 165 -14.60 -21.16 14.64
CA ILE A 165 -15.06 -22.17 13.68
C ILE A 165 -15.56 -23.44 14.37
N GLU A 166 -14.85 -23.89 15.41
CA GLU A 166 -15.20 -25.09 16.20
C GLU A 166 -16.33 -24.84 17.22
N GLY A 167 -16.60 -23.57 17.53
CA GLY A 167 -17.62 -23.16 18.50
C GLY A 167 -19.04 -23.14 17.95
N GLU A 168 -20.02 -22.91 18.83
CA GLU A 168 -21.41 -22.75 18.41
C GLU A 168 -21.69 -21.29 18.01
N MET A 169 -22.66 -21.06 17.12
CA MET A 169 -23.00 -19.71 16.61
C MET A 169 -23.37 -18.69 17.72
N GLY A 170 -23.78 -19.17 18.90
CA GLY A 170 -24.14 -18.35 20.05
C GLY A 170 -23.00 -18.05 21.02
N ASP A 171 -21.81 -18.62 20.80
CA ASP A 171 -20.68 -18.46 21.70
C ASP A 171 -20.12 -17.04 21.65
N ASN A 172 -20.00 -16.44 22.83
CA ASN A 172 -19.49 -15.07 22.93
C ASN A 172 -17.96 -15.05 22.89
N GLN A 173 -17.38 -14.89 21.70
CA GLN A 173 -15.93 -14.88 21.49
C GLN A 173 -15.39 -13.49 21.14
N VAL A 174 -15.65 -12.50 22.02
CA VAL A 174 -15.28 -11.11 21.76
C VAL A 174 -13.77 -10.92 21.59
N GLY A 175 -13.36 -10.34 20.45
CA GLY A 175 -12.01 -9.84 20.24
C GLY A 175 -10.93 -10.90 19.99
N LEU A 176 -11.32 -12.16 19.75
CA LEU A 176 -10.38 -13.25 19.47
C LEU A 176 -9.54 -12.96 18.22
N GLN A 177 -10.19 -12.56 17.12
CA GLN A 177 -9.52 -12.18 15.87
C GLN A 177 -8.54 -11.01 16.07
N ALA A 178 -8.90 -9.99 16.86
CA ALA A 178 -8.03 -8.84 17.12
C ALA A 178 -6.75 -9.24 17.89
N ARG A 179 -6.88 -10.17 18.86
CA ARG A 179 -5.73 -10.72 19.61
C ARG A 179 -4.83 -11.56 18.71
N LEU A 180 -5.44 -12.40 17.86
CA LEU A 180 -4.73 -13.20 16.86
C LEU A 180 -3.90 -12.31 15.92
N MET A 181 -4.53 -11.31 15.31
CA MET A 181 -3.87 -10.33 14.44
C MET A 181 -2.72 -9.62 15.15
N SER A 182 -2.93 -9.17 16.38
CA SER A 182 -1.90 -8.49 17.17
C SER A 182 -0.65 -9.36 17.39
N LYS A 183 -0.85 -10.66 17.68
CA LYS A 183 0.24 -11.61 17.89
C LYS A 183 0.96 -11.93 16.57
N ALA A 184 0.20 -12.17 15.49
CA ALA A 184 0.75 -12.49 14.18
C ALA A 184 1.54 -11.33 13.58
N LEU A 185 0.98 -10.12 13.58
CA LEU A 185 1.64 -8.93 13.03
C LEU A 185 2.96 -8.61 13.75
N ARG A 186 3.05 -8.86 15.06
CA ARG A 186 4.30 -8.72 15.81
C ARG A 186 5.40 -9.65 15.29
N LYS A 187 5.05 -10.90 14.95
CA LYS A 187 6.00 -11.87 14.36
C LYS A 187 6.37 -11.47 12.93
N ILE A 188 5.36 -11.23 12.10
CA ILE A 188 5.51 -10.89 10.68
C ILE A 188 6.37 -9.63 10.51
N ALA A 189 6.08 -8.55 11.25
CA ALA A 189 6.85 -7.31 11.17
C ALA A 189 8.33 -7.50 11.55
N GLY A 190 8.63 -8.38 12.51
CA GLY A 190 9.99 -8.71 12.89
C GLY A 190 10.78 -9.46 11.81
N ASN A 191 10.09 -10.24 10.97
CA ASN A 191 10.70 -10.99 9.88
C ASN A 191 10.82 -10.16 8.59
N ILE A 192 9.82 -9.32 8.30
CA ILE A 192 9.78 -8.45 7.11
C ILE A 192 11.05 -7.59 6.98
N GLY A 193 11.53 -7.00 8.09
CA GLY A 193 12.71 -6.14 8.08
C GLY A 193 14.00 -6.87 7.68
N LYS A 194 14.02 -8.21 7.71
CA LYS A 194 15.16 -9.05 7.32
C LYS A 194 15.00 -9.65 5.93
N SER A 195 13.77 -9.99 5.54
CA SER A 195 13.50 -10.66 4.27
C SER A 195 13.32 -9.71 3.10
N GLY A 196 12.91 -8.46 3.34
CA GLY A 196 12.53 -7.53 2.28
C GLY A 196 11.17 -7.83 1.64
N SER A 197 10.47 -8.88 2.11
CA SER A 197 9.13 -9.25 1.63
C SER A 197 8.09 -8.17 1.97
N THR A 198 7.23 -7.85 1.03
CA THR A 198 6.05 -7.01 1.25
C THR A 198 4.83 -7.87 1.54
N VAL A 199 4.00 -7.43 2.49
CA VAL A 199 2.77 -8.13 2.86
C VAL A 199 1.58 -7.20 2.69
N ILE A 200 0.64 -7.57 1.83
CA ILE A 200 -0.60 -6.84 1.58
C ILE A 200 -1.75 -7.57 2.27
N PHE A 201 -2.46 -6.88 3.16
CA PHE A 201 -3.71 -7.33 3.74
C PHE A 201 -4.88 -6.66 3.02
N LEU A 202 -5.76 -7.46 2.42
CA LEU A 202 -7.05 -6.98 1.96
C LEU A 202 -8.03 -6.98 3.12
N ASN A 203 -8.82 -5.92 3.23
CA ASN A 203 -9.73 -5.74 4.34
C ASN A 203 -11.07 -5.16 3.90
N GLN A 204 -12.11 -5.47 4.67
CA GLN A 204 -13.47 -5.00 4.43
C GLN A 204 -13.81 -3.88 5.42
N LEU A 205 -14.71 -3.00 4.99
CA LEU A 205 -15.32 -2.01 5.88
C LEU A 205 -16.48 -2.64 6.65
N ARG A 206 -16.62 -2.23 7.91
CA ARG A 206 -17.76 -2.48 8.80
C ARG A 206 -18.19 -1.16 9.42
N GLN A 207 -19.40 -1.10 9.96
CA GLN A 207 -19.88 0.07 10.69
C GLN A 207 -19.86 -0.21 12.19
N LYS A 208 -19.27 0.70 12.97
CA LYS A 208 -19.36 0.66 14.43
C LYS A 208 -20.67 1.30 14.87
N ILE A 209 -21.52 0.51 15.50
CA ILE A 209 -22.82 0.96 16.03
C ILE A 209 -22.59 1.94 17.18
N GLY A 210 -23.42 2.99 17.26
CA GLY A 210 -23.39 3.95 18.37
C GLY A 210 -22.45 5.15 18.19
N ILE A 211 -21.84 5.31 17.01
CA ILE A 211 -21.08 6.54 16.69
C ILE A 211 -22.07 7.64 16.25
N THR A 212 -22.15 8.71 17.04
CA THR A 212 -22.98 9.90 16.74
C THR A 212 -22.19 11.02 16.04
N TYR A 213 -20.85 10.97 16.09
CA TYR A 213 -19.96 11.98 15.53
C TYR A 213 -18.74 11.35 14.85
N GLY A 214 -18.37 11.84 13.66
CA GLY A 214 -17.29 11.28 12.84
C GLY A 214 -17.74 10.15 11.91
N SER A 215 -16.80 9.49 11.24
CA SER A 215 -17.10 8.36 10.35
C SER A 215 -17.33 7.08 11.17
N PRO A 216 -18.45 6.36 10.94
CA PRO A 216 -18.72 5.09 11.63
C PRO A 216 -17.92 3.92 11.05
N GLU A 217 -17.19 4.12 9.95
CA GLU A 217 -16.51 3.04 9.23
C GLU A 217 -15.22 2.57 9.94
N VAL A 218 -15.10 1.27 10.11
CA VAL A 218 -13.94 0.59 10.72
C VAL A 218 -13.53 -0.62 9.90
N THR A 219 -12.28 -1.04 10.00
CA THR A 219 -11.76 -2.26 9.38
C THR A 219 -11.80 -3.45 10.36
N THR A 220 -11.87 -4.68 9.86
CA THR A 220 -11.87 -5.90 10.70
C THR A 220 -10.46 -6.22 11.22
N GLY A 221 -10.36 -7.15 12.18
CA GLY A 221 -9.06 -7.56 12.76
C GLY A 221 -8.50 -6.64 13.85
N GLY A 222 -9.30 -5.69 14.35
CA GLY A 222 -8.90 -4.76 15.41
C GLY A 222 -7.94 -3.66 14.94
N ASN A 223 -7.30 -2.96 15.89
CA ASN A 223 -6.47 -1.79 15.57
C ASN A 223 -5.01 -2.13 15.22
N ALA A 224 -4.54 -3.35 15.51
CA ALA A 224 -3.13 -3.71 15.33
C ALA A 224 -2.64 -3.47 13.89
N LEU A 225 -3.40 -3.93 12.89
CA LEU A 225 -3.04 -3.76 11.48
C LEU A 225 -2.82 -2.28 11.13
N LYS A 226 -3.70 -1.39 11.60
CA LYS A 226 -3.58 0.06 11.38
C LYS A 226 -2.24 0.62 11.85
N PHE A 227 -1.68 0.13 12.97
CA PHE A 227 -0.41 0.61 13.51
C PHE A 227 0.80 0.02 12.77
N TYR A 228 0.76 -1.28 12.49
CA TYR A 228 1.84 -2.01 11.81
C TYR A 228 1.99 -1.64 10.32
N CYS A 229 0.89 -1.31 9.64
CA CYS A 229 0.94 -0.87 8.25
C CYS A 229 1.82 0.38 8.08
N SER A 230 2.67 0.35 7.05
CA SER A 230 3.38 1.54 6.56
C SER A 230 2.53 2.32 5.57
N VAL A 231 1.70 1.62 4.80
CA VAL A 231 0.76 2.22 3.85
C VAL A 231 -0.64 1.67 4.11
N ARG A 232 -1.65 2.55 4.07
CA ARG A 232 -3.06 2.16 4.09
C ARG A 232 -3.78 2.83 2.92
N LEU A 233 -4.49 2.04 2.13
CA LEU A 233 -5.20 2.46 0.92
C LEU A 233 -6.70 2.26 1.12
N ASP A 234 -7.47 3.35 1.05
CA ASP A 234 -8.93 3.34 1.02
C ASP A 234 -9.38 3.38 -0.44
N ILE A 235 -9.81 2.24 -0.98
CA ILE A 235 -10.27 2.12 -2.37
C ILE A 235 -11.81 2.13 -2.42
N ARG A 236 -12.36 2.97 -3.28
CA ARG A 236 -13.81 3.09 -3.49
C ARG A 236 -14.17 3.20 -4.96
N ARG A 237 -15.30 2.61 -5.34
CA ARG A 237 -15.93 2.88 -6.62
C ARG A 237 -16.57 4.27 -6.57
N VAL A 238 -16.16 5.17 -7.48
CA VAL A 238 -16.74 6.52 -7.59
C VAL A 238 -17.66 6.67 -8.79
N GLN A 239 -17.44 5.90 -9.85
CA GLN A 239 -18.28 5.95 -11.05
C GLN A 239 -18.38 4.56 -11.68
N THR A 240 -19.52 4.29 -12.31
CA THR A 240 -19.68 3.14 -13.21
C THR A 240 -19.45 3.58 -14.65
N LEU A 241 -18.61 2.85 -15.38
CA LEU A 241 -18.36 3.08 -16.80
C LEU A 241 -19.38 2.30 -17.63
N LYS A 242 -20.07 2.99 -18.55
CA LYS A 242 -21.13 2.44 -19.40
C LYS A 242 -20.88 2.81 -20.85
N LYS A 243 -21.15 1.89 -21.77
CA LYS A 243 -21.03 2.11 -23.21
C LYS A 243 -22.40 2.01 -23.87
N GLY A 244 -23.02 3.16 -24.12
CA GLY A 244 -24.37 3.22 -24.71
C GLY A 244 -25.38 2.34 -23.97
N ASN A 245 -26.01 1.42 -24.71
CA ASN A 245 -26.95 0.43 -24.18
C ASN A 245 -26.31 -0.94 -23.86
N GLU A 246 -25.00 -1.13 -24.08
CA GLU A 246 -24.29 -2.41 -23.95
C GLU A 246 -24.00 -2.80 -22.48
N GLY A 247 -24.43 -1.97 -21.52
CA GLY A 247 -24.29 -2.23 -20.10
C GLY A 247 -23.05 -1.60 -19.46
N MET A 248 -22.71 -2.08 -18.26
CA MET A 248 -21.55 -1.64 -17.49
C MET A 248 -20.31 -2.42 -17.94
N TYR A 249 -19.25 -1.73 -18.36
CA TYR A 249 -18.02 -2.38 -18.83
C TYR A 249 -16.83 -2.21 -17.86
N GLY A 250 -16.99 -1.36 -16.84
CA GLY A 250 -15.97 -1.12 -15.85
C GLY A 250 -16.40 -0.15 -14.76
N ILE A 251 -15.46 0.21 -13.91
CA ILE A 251 -15.66 1.19 -12.85
C ILE A 251 -14.49 2.18 -12.81
N ARG A 252 -14.76 3.42 -12.43
CA ARG A 252 -13.70 4.32 -11.96
C ARG A 252 -13.54 4.12 -10.47
N ALA A 253 -12.33 3.71 -10.08
CA ALA A 253 -11.93 3.54 -8.70
C ALA A 253 -11.13 4.76 -8.24
N LYS A 254 -11.34 5.15 -7.00
CA LYS A 254 -10.59 6.18 -6.29
C LYS A 254 -9.89 5.55 -5.10
N VAL A 255 -8.59 5.76 -5.00
CA VAL A 255 -7.76 5.27 -3.91
C VAL A 255 -7.22 6.47 -3.13
N LYS A 256 -7.60 6.59 -1.86
CA LYS A 256 -7.01 7.57 -0.92
C LYS A 256 -5.91 6.89 -0.12
N VAL A 257 -4.71 7.49 -0.13
CA VAL A 257 -3.58 7.05 0.70
C VAL A 257 -3.81 7.52 2.15
N ALA A 258 -4.61 6.76 2.89
CA ALA A 258 -5.02 7.08 4.26
C ALA A 258 -3.85 7.08 5.26
N LYS A 259 -2.78 6.34 4.96
CA LYS A 259 -1.53 6.35 5.73
C LYS A 259 -0.36 6.13 4.79
N ASN A 260 0.72 6.88 4.97
CA ASN A 260 1.98 6.67 4.28
C ASN A 260 3.16 7.02 5.21
N LYS A 261 4.01 6.04 5.50
CA LYS A 261 5.24 6.21 6.30
C LYS A 261 6.51 6.39 5.43
N VAL A 262 6.39 6.30 4.10
CA VAL A 262 7.53 6.35 3.17
C VAL A 262 7.53 7.59 2.27
N ALA A 263 6.36 8.19 2.05
CA ALA A 263 6.18 9.45 1.33
C ALA A 263 5.02 10.25 1.97
N PRO A 264 4.75 11.50 1.52
CA PRO A 264 3.63 12.29 2.03
C PRO A 264 2.28 11.55 1.93
N PRO A 265 1.49 11.46 3.02
CA PRO A 265 0.17 10.81 3.00
C PRO A 265 -0.91 11.69 2.36
N PHE A 266 -2.13 11.16 2.30
CA PHE A 266 -3.38 11.84 1.88
C PHE A 266 -3.49 12.22 0.41
N ARG A 267 -2.53 11.79 -0.41
CA ARG A 267 -2.69 11.81 -1.86
C ARG A 267 -3.82 10.88 -2.30
N VAL A 268 -4.41 11.22 -3.44
CA VAL A 268 -5.50 10.49 -4.07
C VAL A 268 -5.03 10.06 -5.45
N ALA A 269 -5.37 8.84 -5.83
CA ALA A 269 -5.25 8.35 -7.19
C ALA A 269 -6.63 7.94 -7.70
N GLU A 270 -6.89 8.18 -8.97
CA GLU A 270 -8.06 7.66 -9.66
C GLU A 270 -7.60 6.87 -10.89
N PHE A 271 -8.31 5.80 -11.20
CA PHE A 271 -8.04 4.96 -12.35
C PHE A 271 -9.27 4.13 -12.72
N ASP A 272 -9.30 3.69 -13.97
CA ASP A 272 -10.38 2.88 -14.51
C ASP A 272 -10.03 1.40 -14.38
N ILE A 273 -10.96 0.61 -13.83
CA ILE A 273 -10.90 -0.85 -13.79
C ILE A 273 -11.89 -1.38 -14.81
N ILE A 274 -11.37 -1.96 -15.89
CA ILE A 274 -12.13 -2.54 -16.99
C ILE A 274 -12.35 -4.03 -16.70
N PHE A 275 -13.60 -4.48 -16.78
CA PHE A 275 -13.92 -5.87 -16.48
C PHE A 275 -13.21 -6.82 -17.46
N GLY A 276 -12.60 -7.88 -16.92
CA GLY A 276 -11.79 -8.84 -17.66
C GLY A 276 -10.40 -8.36 -18.11
N HIS A 277 -10.06 -7.08 -17.94
CA HIS A 277 -8.77 -6.51 -18.38
C HIS A 277 -7.98 -5.85 -17.23
N GLY A 278 -8.64 -5.55 -16.11
CA GLY A 278 -8.00 -4.92 -14.96
C GLY A 278 -7.84 -3.42 -15.11
N ILE A 279 -6.80 -2.86 -14.49
CA ILE A 279 -6.53 -1.42 -14.42
C ILE A 279 -6.02 -0.91 -15.77
N SER A 280 -6.64 0.16 -16.28
CA SER A 280 -6.23 0.79 -17.54
C SER A 280 -5.01 1.69 -17.34
N ASN A 281 -3.81 1.16 -17.64
CA ASN A 281 -2.56 1.93 -17.58
C ASN A 281 -2.54 3.11 -18.55
N VAL A 282 -3.12 2.96 -19.75
CA VAL A 282 -3.24 4.07 -20.72
C VAL A 282 -4.22 5.13 -20.20
N GLY A 283 -5.30 4.72 -19.52
CA GLY A 283 -6.19 5.64 -18.82
C GLY A 283 -5.46 6.44 -17.74
N CYS A 284 -4.64 5.77 -16.91
CA CYS A 284 -3.79 6.42 -15.91
C CYS A 284 -2.81 7.40 -16.54
N LEU A 285 -2.17 7.03 -17.66
CA LEU A 285 -1.25 7.89 -18.39
C LEU A 285 -1.96 9.15 -18.91
N LEU A 286 -3.15 9.00 -19.49
CA LEU A 286 -3.94 10.13 -19.97
C LEU A 286 -4.33 11.08 -18.83
N ASP A 287 -4.77 10.55 -17.69
CA ASP A 287 -5.10 11.38 -16.51
C ASP A 287 -3.87 12.16 -16.02
N LEU A 288 -2.70 11.50 -15.93
CA LEU A 288 -1.45 12.17 -15.52
C LEU A 288 -0.96 13.19 -16.55
N ALA A 289 -1.14 12.92 -17.84
CA ALA A 289 -0.77 13.84 -18.90
C ALA A 289 -1.68 15.08 -18.92
N GLU A 290 -2.97 14.92 -18.60
CA GLU A 290 -3.91 16.02 -18.39
C GLU A 290 -3.50 16.86 -17.18
N ASP A 291 -3.24 16.23 -16.03
CA ASP A 291 -2.81 16.91 -14.79
C ASP A 291 -1.45 17.63 -14.94
N ALA A 292 -0.60 17.14 -15.85
CA ALA A 292 0.71 17.71 -16.14
C ALA A 292 0.68 18.76 -17.27
N ASP A 293 -0.49 19.16 -17.77
CA ASP A 293 -0.67 20.08 -18.90
C ASP A 293 0.05 19.64 -20.20
N ILE A 294 0.33 18.34 -20.35
CA ILE A 294 0.96 17.76 -21.55
C ILE A 294 -0.13 17.48 -22.60
N VAL A 295 -1.24 16.90 -22.15
CA VAL A 295 -2.45 16.73 -22.95
C VAL A 295 -3.46 17.77 -22.48
N VAL A 296 -3.99 18.57 -23.40
CA VAL A 296 -4.93 19.65 -23.06
C VAL A 296 -6.34 19.21 -23.40
N ARG A 297 -7.24 19.29 -22.42
CA ARG A 297 -8.67 19.03 -22.62
C ARG A 297 -9.44 20.34 -22.84
N LYS A 298 -10.12 20.46 -23.99
CA LYS A 298 -11.04 21.56 -24.31
C LYS A 298 -12.44 21.01 -24.56
N GLY A 299 -13.29 21.10 -23.54
CA GLY A 299 -14.62 20.50 -23.55
C GLY A 299 -14.53 18.96 -23.63
N ALA A 300 -14.98 18.39 -24.75
CA ALA A 300 -14.88 16.96 -25.01
C ALA A 300 -13.61 16.57 -25.77
N TRP A 301 -12.83 17.52 -26.28
CA TRP A 301 -11.66 17.23 -27.11
C TRP A 301 -10.37 17.17 -26.29
N TYR A 302 -9.55 16.17 -26.59
CA TYR A 302 -8.19 16.01 -26.08
C TYR A 302 -7.21 16.37 -27.19
N SER A 303 -6.22 17.19 -26.87
CA SER A 303 -5.21 17.65 -27.82
C SER A 303 -3.79 17.46 -27.27
N TYR A 304 -2.85 17.09 -28.12
CA TYR A 304 -1.42 16.98 -27.82
C TYR A 304 -0.64 17.80 -28.84
N ASN A 305 0.30 18.65 -28.39
CA ASN A 305 1.08 19.56 -29.25
C ASN A 305 0.26 20.42 -30.23
N GLY A 306 -1.00 20.72 -29.87
CA GLY A 306 -1.92 21.51 -30.70
C GLY A 306 -2.80 20.69 -31.65
N ASP A 307 -2.49 19.41 -31.85
CA ASP A 307 -3.29 18.49 -32.67
C ASP A 307 -4.34 17.77 -31.83
N ASN A 308 -5.53 17.59 -32.39
CA ASN A 308 -6.61 16.84 -31.74
C ASN A 308 -6.34 15.33 -31.83
N ILE A 309 -6.18 14.69 -30.67
CA ILE A 309 -5.90 13.25 -30.57
C ILE A 309 -7.16 12.42 -30.28
N GLY A 310 -8.24 13.04 -29.82
CA GLY A 310 -9.49 12.33 -29.59
C GLY A 310 -10.64 13.20 -29.10
N GLN A 311 -11.87 12.73 -29.32
CA GLN A 311 -13.09 13.30 -28.74
C GLN A 311 -13.67 12.33 -27.71
N GLY A 312 -13.64 12.73 -26.44
CA GLY A 312 -14.02 11.90 -25.30
C GLY A 312 -12.87 11.03 -24.80
N ARG A 313 -12.93 10.69 -23.51
CA ARG A 313 -11.89 9.92 -22.81
C ARG A 313 -11.65 8.55 -23.46
N ASP A 314 -12.72 7.78 -23.66
CA ASP A 314 -12.63 6.41 -24.19
C ASP A 314 -12.00 6.36 -25.58
N ASN A 315 -12.38 7.28 -26.48
CA ASN A 315 -11.78 7.36 -27.82
C ASN A 315 -10.30 7.76 -27.77
N THR A 316 -9.93 8.65 -26.84
CA THR A 316 -8.54 9.07 -26.67
C THR A 316 -7.68 7.91 -26.12
N ILE A 317 -8.22 7.12 -25.19
CA ILE A 317 -7.55 5.91 -24.70
C ILE A 317 -7.34 4.90 -25.85
N ASN A 318 -8.36 4.66 -26.67
CA ASN A 318 -8.24 3.77 -27.82
C ASN A 318 -7.19 4.27 -28.82
N TYR A 319 -7.17 5.57 -29.11
CA TYR A 319 -6.17 6.17 -30.00
C TYR A 319 -4.73 5.99 -29.47
N LEU A 320 -4.52 6.16 -28.16
CA LEU A 320 -3.21 5.94 -27.53
C LEU A 320 -2.82 4.45 -27.52
N LEU A 321 -3.78 3.53 -27.38
CA LEU A 321 -3.55 2.09 -27.52
C LEU A 321 -3.15 1.71 -28.96
N GLU A 322 -3.77 2.34 -29.96
CA GLU A 322 -3.47 2.14 -31.38
C GLU A 322 -2.17 2.85 -31.82
N THR A 323 -1.67 3.79 -31.01
CA THR A 323 -0.46 4.57 -31.29
C THR A 323 0.58 4.45 -30.14
N PRO A 324 1.25 3.29 -29.96
CA PRO A 324 2.16 3.06 -28.85
C PRO A 324 3.36 4.02 -28.80
N GLU A 325 3.84 4.48 -29.95
CA GLU A 325 4.94 5.45 -30.05
C GLU A 325 4.58 6.77 -29.37
N LEU A 326 3.37 7.27 -29.62
CA LEU A 326 2.84 8.48 -28.99
C LEU A 326 2.61 8.28 -27.49
N ALA A 327 2.07 7.13 -27.08
CA ALA A 327 1.89 6.81 -25.67
C ALA A 327 3.24 6.80 -24.92
N ALA A 328 4.29 6.21 -25.51
CA ALA A 328 5.62 6.19 -24.92
C ALA A 328 6.26 7.58 -24.85
N GLU A 329 6.04 8.43 -25.86
CA GLU A 329 6.47 9.83 -25.85
C GLU A 329 5.81 10.62 -24.72
N ILE A 330 4.48 10.53 -24.60
CA ILE A 330 3.72 11.19 -23.52
C ILE A 330 4.17 10.67 -22.15
N GLU A 331 4.36 9.35 -22.00
CA GLU A 331 4.83 8.76 -20.74
C GLU A 331 6.20 9.30 -20.32
N LYS A 332 7.12 9.46 -21.28
CA LYS A 332 8.44 10.05 -21.03
C LYS A 332 8.31 11.49 -20.52
N LEU A 333 7.51 12.31 -21.20
CA LEU A 333 7.28 13.71 -20.80
C LEU A 333 6.64 13.82 -19.41
N VAL A 334 5.66 12.95 -19.12
CA VAL A 334 5.01 12.87 -17.80
C VAL A 334 6.04 12.56 -16.71
N LYS A 335 6.91 11.57 -16.93
CA LYS A 335 7.98 11.20 -15.99
C LYS A 335 9.00 12.33 -15.78
N GLU A 336 9.38 13.03 -16.85
CA GLU A 336 10.29 14.18 -16.77
C GLU A 336 9.69 15.29 -15.90
N LYS A 337 8.44 15.69 -16.16
CA LYS A 337 7.74 16.70 -15.34
C LYS A 337 7.60 16.29 -13.87
N LEU A 338 7.28 15.02 -13.61
CA LEU A 338 7.17 14.48 -12.25
C LEU A 338 8.51 14.54 -11.49
N ASN A 339 9.62 14.29 -12.16
CA ASN A 339 10.96 14.33 -11.56
C ASN A 339 11.46 15.75 -11.29
N GLU A 340 11.02 16.74 -12.07
CA GLU A 340 11.37 18.16 -11.90
C GLU A 340 10.67 18.83 -10.71
N GLY A 341 9.89 18.07 -9.92
CA GLY A 341 9.22 18.58 -8.74
C GLY A 341 7.95 19.37 -9.04
N ALA A 342 7.42 19.27 -10.27
CA ALA A 342 6.07 19.71 -10.53
C ALA A 342 5.15 18.91 -9.59
N THR A 343 4.47 19.62 -8.70
CA THR A 343 3.30 19.11 -8.01
C THR A 343 2.27 18.78 -9.07
N VAL A 344 2.34 17.59 -9.66
CA VAL A 344 1.18 16.96 -10.28
C VAL A 344 0.15 16.98 -9.19
N SER A 345 -0.92 17.74 -9.42
CA SER A 345 -1.91 18.03 -8.41
C SER A 345 -2.47 16.69 -7.96
N ALA A 346 -1.96 16.18 -6.83
CA ALA A 346 -2.68 15.21 -6.05
C ALA A 346 -3.91 15.99 -5.63
N ASN A 347 -5.02 15.81 -6.37
CA ASN A 347 -6.28 16.51 -6.20
C ASN A 347 -6.43 16.88 -4.72
N SER A 348 -6.29 18.17 -4.44
CA SER A 348 -6.27 18.71 -3.10
C SER A 348 -7.63 18.43 -2.48
N VAL A 349 -7.73 17.34 -1.72
CA VAL A 349 -8.76 17.26 -0.71
C VAL A 349 -8.30 18.25 0.34
N ALA A 350 -8.98 19.41 0.40
CA ALA A 350 -8.88 20.30 1.55
C ALA A 350 -8.92 19.43 2.81
N PRO A 351 -8.03 19.64 3.80
CA PRO A 351 -8.04 18.82 5.00
C PRO A 351 -9.43 18.94 5.65
N GLU A 352 -10.26 17.91 5.50
CA GLU A 352 -11.31 17.68 6.49
C GLU A 352 -10.57 17.58 7.82
N ALA A 353 -10.91 18.50 8.72
CA ALA A 353 -10.27 18.64 10.01
C ALA A 353 -10.14 17.27 10.68
N MET A 354 -8.90 16.77 10.76
CA MET A 354 -8.58 15.68 11.67
C MET A 354 -8.72 16.24 13.08
N ILE A 355 -9.81 15.87 13.74
CA ILE A 355 -9.92 16.01 15.18
C ILE A 355 -9.01 14.92 15.77
N PRO A 356 -8.08 15.27 16.67
CA PRO A 356 -7.27 14.28 17.37
C PRO A 356 -8.19 13.25 18.04
N ASP A 357 -7.87 11.97 17.89
CA ASP A 357 -8.53 10.89 18.60
C ASP A 357 -8.06 10.94 20.08
N GLU A 358 -8.56 11.91 20.83
CA GLU A 358 -8.44 11.94 22.30
C GLU A 358 -9.47 10.98 22.87
N ASN A 359 -9.12 9.70 22.94
CA ASN A 359 -9.72 8.73 23.86
C ASN A 359 -8.64 7.79 24.42
N ASP A 360 -7.46 8.35 24.71
CA ASP A 360 -6.55 7.80 25.70
C ASP A 360 -6.89 8.51 27.03
N GLU A 361 -7.94 8.03 27.72
CA GLU A 361 -8.11 8.19 29.17
C GLU A 361 -9.36 7.42 29.63
N ASN A 362 -9.14 6.20 30.11
CA ASN A 362 -9.71 5.66 31.35
C ASN A 362 -9.31 4.19 31.48
N ILE A 363 -8.06 3.99 31.93
CA ILE A 363 -7.73 2.84 32.76
C ILE A 363 -8.16 3.27 34.17
N GLU A 364 -9.42 3.03 34.53
CA GLU A 364 -9.80 3.03 35.93
C GLU A 364 -9.50 1.64 36.50
N ASP A 365 -8.58 1.66 37.45
CA ASP A 365 -8.16 0.56 38.29
C ASP A 365 -9.37 -0.17 38.89
N TYR A 366 -9.41 -1.48 38.69
CA TYR A 366 -10.10 -2.40 39.59
C TYR A 366 -9.06 -3.35 40.16
N GLU A 367 -8.60 -3.05 41.37
CA GLU A 367 -8.05 -4.03 42.30
C GLU A 367 -8.98 -4.11 43.52
N PRO A 368 -8.98 -5.21 44.29
CA PRO A 368 -8.90 -6.62 43.90
C PRO A 368 -10.24 -7.37 44.08
#